data_AF-A0A354PG89-F1
#
_entry.id   AF-A0A354PG89-F1
#
_cell.length_a   1.000
_cell.length_b   1.000
_cell.length_c   1.000
_cell.angle_alpha   90.00
_cell.angle_beta   90.00
_cell.angle_gamma   90.00
#
_symmetry.space_group_name_H-M   'P 1'
#
loop_
_entity.id
_entity.type
_entity.pdbx_description
1 polymer ?
#
loop_
_entity_poly.entity_id
_entity_poly.type
_entity_poly.pdbx_seq_one_letter_code
_entity_poly.pdbx_strand_id
1 'polypeptide(L)'
;MLERSSRQNATYKKCGDLTVGSGRASTQIGWYRFASEFCVGQTVLDVGSGLGEGMKVLSLSATDVMGLEVDRQLESCKVMINEFLKSIAKVLTPSFALM
;
A
#
# COMPACT_ATOMS: atom_id res chain seq x y z
N MET A 1 -37.13 -33.58 10.33
CA MET A 1 -37.31 -32.25 9.72
C MET A 1 -36.50 -31.27 10.56
N LEU A 2 -35.25 -31.02 10.18
CA LEU A 2 -34.35 -30.13 10.93
C LEU A 2 -34.63 -28.70 10.48
N GLU A 3 -35.16 -27.88 11.38
CA GLU A 3 -35.31 -26.45 11.15
C GLU A 3 -33.93 -25.84 10.94
N ARG A 4 -33.67 -25.35 9.73
CA ARG A 4 -32.53 -24.49 9.45
C ARG A 4 -32.76 -23.19 10.20
N SER A 5 -32.15 -23.09 11.38
CA SER A 5 -31.95 -21.82 12.09
C SER A 5 -31.61 -20.74 11.06
N SER A 6 -32.47 -19.72 11.01
CA SER A 6 -32.30 -18.57 10.12
C SER A 6 -30.93 -17.99 10.39
N ARG A 7 -30.01 -18.14 9.43
CA ARG A 7 -28.72 -17.45 9.47
C ARG A 7 -29.05 -15.98 9.57
N GLN A 8 -28.80 -15.38 10.73
CA GLN A 8 -28.77 -13.93 10.84
C GLN A 8 -27.85 -13.43 9.73
N ASN A 9 -28.38 -12.61 8.82
CA ASN A 9 -27.57 -11.96 7.80
C ASN A 9 -26.54 -11.12 8.56
N ALA A 10 -25.33 -11.62 8.76
CA ALA A 10 -24.26 -10.87 9.36
C ALA A 10 -24.06 -9.63 8.50
N THR A 11 -24.48 -8.47 9.00
CA THR A 11 -24.30 -7.18 8.36
C THR A 11 -22.81 -6.86 8.43
N TYR A 12 -22.03 -7.37 7.48
CA TYR A 12 -20.62 -7.05 7.39
C TYR A 12 -20.44 -5.70 6.70
N LYS A 13 -19.52 -4.89 7.23
CA LYS A 13 -19.11 -3.65 6.60
C LYS A 13 -18.29 -3.98 5.35
N LYS A 14 -18.54 -3.25 4.27
CA LYS A 14 -17.74 -3.34 3.05
C LYS A 14 -16.57 -2.38 3.14
N CYS A 15 -15.44 -2.70 2.51
CA CYS A 15 -14.41 -1.70 2.28
C CYS A 15 -15.02 -0.54 1.48
N GLY A 16 -14.74 0.69 1.88
CA GLY A 16 -15.36 1.86 1.25
C GLY A 16 -16.79 2.18 1.70
N ASP A 17 -17.33 1.53 2.74
CA ASP A 17 -18.76 1.64 3.12
C ASP A 17 -19.22 3.06 3.52
N LEU A 18 -18.36 3.81 4.23
CA LEU A 18 -18.64 5.19 4.66
C LEU A 18 -17.86 6.21 3.83
N THR A 19 -16.59 5.92 3.54
CA THR A 19 -15.67 6.72 2.74
C THR A 19 -14.73 5.80 1.99
N VAL A 20 -14.11 6.26 0.90
CA VAL A 20 -13.13 5.46 0.14
C VAL A 20 -12.00 4.89 1.03
N GLY A 21 -11.63 5.58 2.11
CA GLY A 21 -10.63 5.11 3.07
C GLY A 21 -11.13 4.13 4.15
N SER A 22 -12.45 3.88 4.24
CA SER A 22 -13.02 3.00 5.25
C SER A 22 -12.57 1.55 5.05
N GLY A 23 -12.07 0.94 6.13
CA GLY A 23 -11.49 -0.41 6.10
C GLY A 23 -10.04 -0.46 5.59
N ARG A 24 -9.42 0.69 5.29
CA ARG A 24 -8.05 0.81 4.75
C ARG A 24 -7.11 1.55 5.72
N ALA A 25 -7.32 1.36 7.02
CA ALA A 25 -6.66 2.13 8.08
C ALA A 25 -5.14 1.87 8.16
N SER A 26 -4.42 2.87 8.67
CA SER A 26 -2.95 2.88 8.83
C SER A 26 -2.39 1.84 9.82
N THR A 27 -3.24 1.04 10.46
CA THR A 27 -2.82 -0.05 11.37
C THR A 27 -1.94 -1.09 10.67
N GLN A 28 -1.98 -1.17 9.34
CA GLN A 28 -1.15 -2.08 8.56
C GLN A 28 0.25 -1.54 8.23
N ILE A 29 0.55 -0.26 8.52
CA ILE A 29 1.84 0.36 8.19
C ILE A 29 3.02 -0.34 8.88
N GLY A 30 2.81 -0.95 10.06
CA GLY A 30 3.84 -1.74 10.73
C GLY A 30 4.36 -2.91 9.88
N TRP A 31 3.47 -3.57 9.13
CA TRP A 31 3.84 -4.66 8.23
C TRP A 31 4.68 -4.17 7.05
N TYR A 32 4.37 -3.00 6.50
CA TYR A 32 5.15 -2.40 5.42
C TYR A 32 6.55 -1.97 5.88
N ARG A 33 6.68 -1.48 7.12
CA ARG A 33 8.01 -1.17 7.70
C ARG A 33 8.86 -2.43 7.80
N PHE A 34 8.30 -3.50 8.35
CA PHE A 34 8.99 -4.79 8.42
C PHE A 34 9.37 -5.31 7.03
N ALA A 35 8.43 -5.29 6.07
CA ALA A 35 8.67 -5.75 4.71
C ALA A 35 9.77 -4.94 3.99
N SER A 36 9.84 -3.62 4.26
CA SER A 36 10.81 -2.74 3.60
C SER A 36 12.27 -3.14 3.81
N GLU A 37 12.59 -3.81 4.92
CA GLU A 37 13.93 -4.34 5.22
C GLU A 37 14.42 -5.35 4.17
N PHE A 38 13.48 -6.02 3.47
CA PHE A 38 13.76 -7.02 2.44
C PHE A 38 13.68 -6.47 1.02
N CYS A 39 13.26 -5.20 0.86
CA CYS A 39 13.01 -4.61 -0.45
C CYS A 39 14.25 -3.95 -1.07
N VAL A 40 15.38 -3.86 -0.35
CA VAL A 40 16.57 -3.13 -0.82
C VAL A 40 17.03 -3.63 -2.20
N GLY A 41 17.02 -2.73 -3.18
CA GLY A 41 17.44 -3.00 -4.55
C GLY A 41 16.43 -3.80 -5.39
N GLN A 42 15.28 -4.19 -4.82
CA GLN A 42 14.27 -5.01 -5.48
C GLN A 42 13.24 -4.17 -6.23
N THR A 43 12.59 -4.79 -7.22
CA THR A 43 11.33 -4.28 -7.79
C THR A 43 10.18 -4.97 -7.07
N VAL A 44 9.25 -4.20 -6.52
CA VAL A 44 8.18 -4.70 -5.65
C VAL A 44 6.81 -4.51 -6.31
N LEU A 45 5.96 -5.54 -6.23
CA LEU A 45 4.55 -5.46 -6.58
C LEU A 45 3.71 -5.59 -5.30
N ASP A 46 2.97 -4.54 -4.95
CA ASP A 46 2.04 -4.51 -3.82
C ASP A 46 0.62 -4.84 -4.31
N VAL A 47 0.10 -6.01 -3.92
CA VAL A 47 -1.23 -6.50 -4.33
C VAL A 47 -2.23 -6.24 -3.21
N GLY A 48 -3.34 -5.58 -3.54
CA GLY A 48 -4.25 -5.04 -2.54
C GLY A 48 -3.69 -3.76 -1.92
N SER A 49 -3.00 -2.94 -2.72
CA SER A 49 -2.26 -1.76 -2.28
C SER A 49 -3.13 -0.67 -1.65
N GLY A 50 -4.46 -0.76 -1.81
CA GLY A 50 -5.42 0.20 -1.28
C GLY A 50 -5.10 1.63 -1.68
N LEU A 51 -4.94 2.51 -0.69
CA LEU A 51 -4.62 3.92 -0.91
C LEU A 51 -3.14 4.18 -1.27
N GLY A 52 -2.30 3.14 -1.31
CA GLY A 52 -0.88 3.25 -1.65
C GLY A 52 0.02 3.77 -0.51
N GLU A 53 -0.51 3.94 0.71
CA GLU A 53 0.31 4.38 1.86
C GLU A 53 1.44 3.39 2.19
N GLY A 54 1.19 2.09 2.04
CA GLY A 54 2.21 1.06 2.19
C GLY A 54 3.30 1.14 1.13
N MET A 55 2.93 1.38 -0.13
CA MET A 55 3.87 1.57 -1.24
C MET A 55 4.83 2.74 -0.99
N LYS A 56 4.36 3.83 -0.36
CA LYS A 56 5.24 4.95 0.03
C LYS A 56 6.35 4.48 0.98
N VAL A 57 6.03 3.62 1.94
CA VAL A 57 7.03 3.04 2.85
C VAL A 57 8.00 2.13 2.10
N LEU A 58 7.50 1.24 1.24
CA LEU A 58 8.32 0.33 0.45
C LEU A 58 9.28 1.07 -0.50
N SER A 59 8.83 2.19 -1.08
CA SER A 59 9.61 3.00 -2.03
C SER A 59 10.85 3.66 -1.42
N LEU A 60 10.96 3.68 -0.09
CA LEU A 60 12.15 4.19 0.59
C LEU A 60 13.37 3.26 0.44
N SER A 61 13.14 1.98 0.14
CA SER A 61 14.19 0.95 0.08
C SER A 61 14.19 0.19 -1.25
N ALA A 62 13.02 0.01 -1.87
CA ALA A 62 12.90 -0.63 -3.16
C ALA A 62 13.48 0.22 -4.31
N THR A 63 13.98 -0.46 -5.35
CA THR A 63 14.34 0.19 -6.62
C THR A 63 13.10 0.74 -7.31
N ASP A 64 12.00 -0.01 -7.29
CA ASP A 64 10.73 0.39 -7.88
C ASP A 64 9.56 -0.28 -7.16
N VAL A 65 8.38 0.37 -7.14
CA VAL A 65 7.17 -0.15 -6.48
C VAL A 65 5.94 0.08 -7.35
N MET A 66 5.30 -1.02 -7.74
CA MET A 66 4.03 -1.05 -8.47
C MET A 66 2.90 -1.46 -7.53
N GLY A 67 1.71 -0.89 -7.74
CA GLY A 67 0.50 -1.22 -6.98
C GLY A 67 -0.59 -1.84 -7.85
N LEU A 68 -1.26 -2.86 -7.34
CA LEU A 68 -2.45 -3.45 -7.94
C LEU A 68 -3.60 -3.45 -6.93
N GLU A 69 -4.74 -2.91 -7.33
CA GLU A 69 -5.97 -2.88 -6.52
C GLU A 69 -7.17 -3.26 -7.40
N VAL A 70 -8.06 -4.05 -6.83
CA VAL A 70 -9.27 -4.58 -7.49
C VAL A 70 -10.50 -3.72 -7.20
N ASP A 71 -10.47 -2.90 -6.15
CA ASP A 71 -11.54 -1.96 -5.85
C ASP A 71 -11.60 -0.86 -6.90
N ARG A 72 -12.68 -0.88 -7.68
CA ARG A 72 -12.92 0.08 -8.76
C ARG A 72 -13.00 1.53 -8.27
N GLN A 73 -13.35 1.75 -7.01
CA GLN A 73 -13.37 3.10 -6.42
C GLN A 73 -11.96 3.73 -6.35
N LEU A 74 -10.92 2.90 -6.48
CA LEU A 74 -9.52 3.30 -6.48
C LEU A 74 -8.89 3.24 -7.88
N GLU A 75 -9.65 2.97 -8.94
CA GLU A 75 -9.14 2.99 -10.31
C GLU A 75 -8.59 4.37 -10.72
N SER A 76 -9.19 5.46 -10.22
CA SER A 76 -8.68 6.82 -10.40
C SER A 76 -7.44 7.11 -9.55
N CYS A 77 -7.17 6.29 -8.53
CA CYS A 77 -6.01 6.34 -7.65
C CYS A 77 -4.96 5.30 -8.03
N LYS A 78 -4.89 4.86 -9.29
CA LYS A 78 -3.76 4.05 -9.80
C LYS A 78 -2.47 4.86 -9.71
N VAL A 79 -1.82 4.78 -8.55
CA VAL A 79 -0.52 5.37 -8.32
C VAL A 79 0.52 4.41 -8.88
N MET A 80 0.98 4.65 -10.10
CA MET A 80 2.32 4.20 -10.49
C MET A 80 3.31 5.23 -9.94
N ILE A 81 4.05 4.89 -8.88
CA ILE A 81 5.13 5.74 -8.40
C ILE A 81 6.33 5.54 -9.32
N ASN A 82 6.25 6.08 -10.54
CA ASN A 82 7.43 6.20 -11.40
C ASN A 82 8.24 7.44 -10.98
N GLU A 83 9.37 7.20 -10.33
CA GLU A 83 10.62 7.99 -10.37
C GLU A 83 10.61 9.50 -9.99
N PHE A 84 9.51 10.13 -9.58
CA PHE A 84 9.57 11.57 -9.22
C PHE A 84 10.32 11.85 -7.90
N LEU A 85 10.39 10.88 -6.97
CA LEU A 85 11.05 11.04 -5.68
C LEU A 85 12.56 10.76 -5.68
N LYS A 86 13.10 10.07 -6.71
CA LYS A 86 14.55 9.85 -6.83
C LYS A 86 15.32 11.14 -7.11
N SER A 87 14.68 12.11 -7.78
CA SER A 87 15.24 13.45 -7.96
C SER A 87 15.49 14.17 -6.62
N ILE A 88 14.54 14.07 -5.68
CA ILE A 88 14.63 14.80 -4.41
C ILE A 88 15.64 14.14 -3.46
N ALA A 89 15.68 12.80 -3.40
CA ALA A 89 16.64 12.09 -2.56
C ALA A 89 18.09 12.26 -3.04
N LYS A 90 18.33 12.34 -4.35
CA LYS A 90 19.66 12.57 -4.93
C LYS A 90 20.17 14.00 -4.73
N VAL A 91 19.26 14.97 -4.60
CA VAL A 91 19.59 16.38 -4.30
C VAL A 91 19.85 16.61 -2.81
N LEU A 92 19.35 15.75 -1.92
CA LEU A 92 19.44 15.91 -0.46
C LEU A 92 20.53 15.09 0.23
N THR A 93 21.34 14.31 -0.50
CA THR A 93 22.60 13.80 0.04
C THR A 93 23.72 14.81 -0.22
N PRO A 94 24.22 15.54 0.79
CA PRO A 94 25.51 16.20 0.63
C PRO A 94 26.55 15.10 0.43
N SER A 95 27.34 15.25 -0.62
CA SER A 95 28.52 14.44 -0.92
C SER A 95 29.49 14.45 0.26
N PHE A 96 29.34 13.53 1.19
CA PHE A 96 30.41 13.12 2.09
C PHE A 96 30.93 11.76 1.62
N ALA A 97 31.63 11.81 0.49
CA ALA A 97 32.57 10.77 0.09
C ALA A 97 33.82 11.47 -0.45
N LEU A 98 34.90 11.38 0.34
CA LEU A 98 36.33 11.61 0.06
C LEU A 98 37.01 12.48 1.12
N MET A 99 37.33 11.91 2.29
CA MET A 99 38.71 11.58 2.71
C MET A 99 38.68 10.84 4.05
#